data_AF-A0A7J8D0Y2-F1
#
_entry.id   AF-A0A7J8D0Y2-F1
#
_cell.length_a   1.000
_cell.length_b   1.000
_cell.length_c   1.000
_cell.angle_alpha   90.00
_cell.angle_beta   90.00
_cell.angle_gamma   90.00
#
_symmetry.space_group_name_H-M   'P 1'
#
loop_
_entity.id
_entity.type
_entity.pdbx_description
1 polymer ?
#
loop_
_entity_poly.entity_id
_entity_poly.type
_entity_poly.pdbx_seq_one_letter_code
_entity_poly.pdbx_strand_id
1 'polypeptide(L)'
;MFAGQASQPDPCSEENGHPRRCIPDFVNAALGKDVRVSSTCGRPPARYCVVSERGEELVRSCHLCNASDPKKAHPPAFLTDLNNPHNLSCWQSENYLQFLLNVTLTL
;
A
#
# COMPACT_ATOMS: atom_id res chain seq x y z
N MET A 1 4.84 1.87 36.39
CA MET A 1 3.45 1.62 36.80
C MET A 1 2.71 1.18 35.55
N PHE A 2 2.42 -0.12 35.41
CA PHE A 2 1.65 -0.64 34.28
C PHE A 2 0.19 -0.24 34.50
N ALA A 3 -0.36 0.59 33.61
CA ALA A 3 -1.78 0.91 33.63
C ALA A 3 -2.55 -0.39 33.41
N GLY A 4 -3.28 -0.84 34.43
CA GLY A 4 -4.16 -1.99 34.35
C GLY A 4 -5.13 -1.76 33.19
N GLN A 5 -5.12 -2.68 32.23
CA GLN A 5 -6.07 -2.71 31.14
C GLN A 5 -7.45 -2.92 31.77
N ALA A 6 -8.20 -1.84 31.94
CA ALA A 6 -9.57 -1.92 32.42
C ALA A 6 -10.32 -2.85 31.46
N SER A 7 -10.87 -3.94 31.98
CA SER A 7 -11.72 -4.85 31.21
C SER A 7 -12.92 -4.05 30.74
N GLN A 8 -12.91 -3.64 29.47
CA GLN A 8 -14.05 -3.01 28.83
C GLN A 8 -15.26 -3.96 28.99
N PRO A 9 -16.42 -3.46 29.46
CA PRO A 9 -17.63 -4.28 29.50
C PRO A 9 -17.97 -4.75 28.08
N ASP A 10 -18.51 -5.96 27.95
CA ASP A 10 -18.84 -6.53 26.65
C ASP A 10 -19.76 -5.58 25.86
N PRO A 11 -19.30 -5.03 24.71
CA PRO A 11 -20.10 -4.10 23.94
C PRO A 11 -21.34 -4.77 23.30
N CYS A 12 -21.41 -6.10 23.26
CA CYS A 12 -22.52 -6.87 22.71
C CYS A 12 -23.63 -7.18 23.74
N SER A 13 -23.42 -6.85 25.02
CA SER A 13 -24.37 -7.12 26.09
C SER A 13 -24.74 -5.84 26.84
N GLU A 14 -26.00 -5.67 27.18
CA GLU A 14 -26.45 -4.64 28.12
C GLU A 14 -26.09 -5.04 29.56
N GLU A 15 -26.12 -4.09 30.50
CA GLU A 15 -25.82 -4.36 31.93
C GLU A 15 -26.73 -5.44 32.54
N ASN A 16 -27.94 -5.59 31.99
CA ASN A 16 -28.95 -6.55 32.43
C ASN A 16 -28.77 -7.93 31.78
N GLY A 17 -27.73 -8.13 30.96
CA GLY A 17 -27.46 -9.37 30.22
C GLY A 17 -28.28 -9.55 28.93
N HIS A 18 -29.05 -8.54 28.52
CA HIS A 18 -29.76 -8.58 27.24
C HIS A 18 -28.80 -8.34 26.07
N PRO A 19 -28.89 -9.11 24.97
CA PRO A 19 -28.01 -8.92 23.82
C PRO A 19 -28.36 -7.62 23.08
N ARG A 20 -27.32 -6.89 22.66
CA ARG A 20 -27.42 -5.69 21.82
C ARG A 20 -26.48 -5.78 20.63
N ARG A 21 -26.76 -4.99 19.59
CA ARG A 21 -25.90 -4.93 18.39
C ARG A 21 -24.56 -4.29 18.76
N CYS A 22 -23.48 -5.03 18.59
CA CYS A 22 -22.12 -4.52 18.59
C CYS A 22 -21.57 -4.47 17.16
N ILE A 23 -20.74 -3.47 16.88
CA ILE A 23 -20.07 -3.29 15.60
C ILE A 23 -18.58 -3.12 15.93
N PRO A 24 -17.66 -3.85 15.27
CA PRO A 24 -16.23 -3.65 15.48
C PRO A 24 -15.80 -2.22 15.15
N ASP A 25 -14.64 -1.83 15.67
CA ASP A 25 -14.04 -0.55 15.35
C ASP A 25 -13.79 -0.40 13.84
N PHE A 26 -13.88 0.84 13.37
CA PHE A 26 -13.56 1.17 12.00
C PHE A 26 -12.05 1.10 11.77
N VAL A 27 -11.62 0.25 10.83
CA VAL A 27 -10.22 0.02 10.53
C VAL A 27 -9.95 0.04 9.02
N ASN A 28 -8.71 0.33 8.64
CA ASN A 28 -8.23 0.04 7.30
C ASN A 28 -7.92 -1.46 7.19
N ALA A 29 -8.79 -2.22 6.52
CA ALA A 29 -8.66 -3.67 6.38
C ALA A 29 -7.40 -4.10 5.58
N ALA A 30 -6.82 -3.19 4.79
CA ALA A 30 -5.65 -3.46 3.96
C ALA A 30 -4.32 -3.19 4.69
N LEU A 31 -4.31 -2.41 5.77
CA LEU A 31 -3.06 -1.98 6.42
C LEU A 31 -2.22 -3.18 6.88
N GLY A 32 -0.96 -3.22 6.43
CA GLY A 32 0.00 -4.29 6.74
C GLY A 32 -0.31 -5.66 6.12
N LYS A 33 -1.28 -5.74 5.19
CA LYS A 33 -1.61 -6.99 4.49
C LYS A 33 -0.78 -7.16 3.23
N ASP A 34 -0.43 -8.39 2.92
CA ASP A 34 0.27 -8.73 1.69
C ASP A 34 -0.68 -8.69 0.49
N VAL A 35 -0.37 -7.83 -0.49
CA VAL A 35 -1.12 -7.74 -1.74
C VAL A 35 -0.46 -8.61 -2.80
N ARG A 36 -1.22 -9.54 -3.39
CA ARG A 36 -0.77 -10.32 -4.56
C ARG A 36 -0.94 -9.49 -5.82
N VAL A 37 0.14 -9.31 -6.58
CA VAL A 37 0.12 -8.54 -7.83
C VAL A 37 0.52 -9.41 -9.03
N SER A 38 0.01 -9.07 -10.21
CA SER A 38 0.41 -9.76 -11.45
C SER A 38 1.75 -9.28 -12.02
N SER A 39 2.27 -8.12 -11.55
CA SER A 39 3.47 -7.49 -12.10
C SER A 39 4.20 -6.66 -11.05
N THR A 40 5.53 -6.60 -11.12
CA THR A 40 6.36 -5.71 -10.28
C THR A 40 7.67 -5.46 -11.00
N CYS A 41 8.11 -4.20 -11.09
CA CYS A 41 9.35 -3.87 -11.78
C CYS A 41 10.61 -4.41 -11.06
N GLY A 42 11.71 -4.50 -11.80
CA GLY A 42 13.05 -4.67 -11.24
C GLY A 42 13.63 -6.08 -11.36
N ARG A 43 12.97 -7.01 -12.07
CA ARG A 43 13.51 -8.33 -12.42
C ARG A 43 13.24 -8.68 -13.91
N PRO A 44 14.17 -8.37 -14.83
CA PRO A 44 15.47 -7.74 -14.61
C PRO A 44 15.35 -6.24 -14.26
N PRO A 45 16.42 -5.60 -13.74
CA PRO A 45 16.44 -4.16 -13.54
C PRO A 45 16.08 -3.40 -14.83
N ALA A 46 15.14 -2.45 -14.74
CA ALA A 46 14.57 -1.78 -15.91
C ALA A 46 14.47 -0.27 -15.70
N ARG A 47 14.77 0.50 -16.75
CA ARG A 47 14.66 1.98 -16.72
C ARG A 47 13.20 2.39 -16.92
N TYR A 48 12.68 3.25 -16.06
CA TYR A 48 11.40 3.92 -16.22
C TYR A 48 11.59 5.44 -16.29
N CYS A 49 10.63 6.16 -16.86
CA CYS A 49 10.68 7.61 -16.92
C CYS A 49 9.35 8.20 -16.49
N VAL A 50 9.41 9.25 -15.68
CA VAL A 50 8.28 10.06 -15.25
C VAL A 50 8.30 11.34 -16.08
N VAL A 51 7.16 11.71 -16.64
CA VAL A 51 6.97 12.98 -17.32
C VAL A 51 6.25 13.90 -16.34
N SER A 52 6.86 15.03 -16.02
CA SER A 52 6.30 16.07 -15.17
C SER A 52 6.14 17.35 -15.98
N GLU A 53 5.00 18.00 -15.84
CA GLU A 53 4.73 19.31 -16.42
C GLU A 53 5.23 20.41 -15.49
N ARG A 54 6.00 21.37 -16.03
CA ARG A 54 6.45 22.55 -15.31
C ARG A 54 6.16 23.79 -16.15
N GLY A 55 4.95 24.32 -16.01
CA GLY A 55 4.46 25.38 -16.89
C GLY A 55 4.14 24.81 -18.28
N GLU A 56 4.71 25.40 -19.33
CA GLU A 56 4.55 24.93 -20.71
C GLU A 56 5.59 23.85 -21.12
N GLU A 57 6.56 23.53 -20.25
CA GLU A 57 7.60 22.55 -20.53
C GLU A 57 7.28 21.16 -19.96
N LEU A 58 7.44 20.13 -20.80
CA LEU A 58 7.42 18.73 -20.41
C LEU A 58 8.82 18.26 -20.03
N VAL A 59 9.06 18.02 -18.75
CA VAL A 59 10.34 17.50 -18.23
C VAL A 59 10.25 16.00 -18.07
N ARG A 60 11.16 15.26 -18.70
CA ARG A 60 11.26 13.80 -18.59
C ARG A 60 12.42 13.42 -17.68
N SER A 61 12.10 12.88 -16.50
CA SER A 61 13.09 12.32 -15.57
C SER A 61 13.08 10.80 -15.66
N CYS A 62 14.26 10.18 -15.81
CA CYS A 62 14.37 8.72 -15.90
C CYS A 62 15.14 8.14 -14.72
N HIS A 63 14.66 7.01 -14.21
CA HIS A 63 15.18 6.30 -13.05
C HIS A 63 15.32 4.81 -13.36
N LEU A 64 16.04 4.08 -12.51
CA LEU A 64 16.20 2.63 -12.62
C LEU A 64 15.38 1.96 -11.53
N CYS A 65 14.46 1.07 -11.90
CA CYS A 65 13.85 0.15 -10.96
C CYS A 65 14.72 -1.12 -10.86
N ASN A 66 15.11 -1.48 -9.64
CA ASN A 66 15.93 -2.65 -9.36
C ASN A 66 15.44 -3.34 -8.08
N ALA A 67 14.89 -4.55 -8.21
CA ALA A 67 14.35 -5.30 -7.06
C ALA A 67 15.42 -5.78 -6.08
N SER A 68 16.71 -5.71 -6.44
CA SER A 68 17.83 -6.07 -5.57
C SER A 68 18.39 -4.89 -4.77
N ASP A 69 18.03 -3.64 -5.13
CA ASP A 69 18.45 -2.43 -4.44
C ASP A 69 17.23 -1.83 -3.70
N PRO A 70 17.14 -1.93 -2.36
CA PRO A 70 15.99 -1.44 -1.59
C PRO A 70 15.63 0.03 -1.82
N LYS A 71 16.59 0.87 -2.24
CA LYS A 71 16.33 2.29 -2.54
C LYS A 71 15.67 2.52 -3.90
N LYS A 72 15.67 1.50 -4.76
CA LYS A 72 15.17 1.53 -6.13
C LYS A 72 14.16 0.40 -6.41
N ALA A 73 13.79 -0.33 -5.36
CA ALA A 73 12.81 -1.39 -5.41
C ALA A 73 11.42 -0.81 -5.14
N HIS A 74 10.42 -1.36 -5.81
CA HIS A 74 9.03 -0.92 -5.70
C HIS A 74 8.10 -2.13 -5.41
N PRO A 75 8.32 -2.84 -4.28
CA PRO A 75 7.58 -4.07 -3.97
C PRO A 75 6.10 -3.81 -3.63
N PRO A 76 5.24 -4.84 -3.72
CA PRO A 76 3.81 -4.72 -3.39
C PRO A 76 3.54 -4.33 -1.93
N ALA A 77 4.49 -4.59 -1.02
CA ALA A 77 4.39 -4.18 0.37
C ALA A 77 4.22 -2.66 0.55
N PHE A 78 4.66 -1.84 -0.43
CA PHE A 78 4.48 -0.39 -0.42
C PHE A 78 3.04 0.06 -0.75
N LEU A 79 2.10 -0.86 -0.98
CA LEU A 79 0.68 -0.54 -1.16
C LEU A 79 -0.06 -0.40 0.17
N THR A 80 0.45 -1.07 1.21
CA THR A 80 -0.24 -1.29 2.48
C THR A 80 0.63 -0.96 3.69
N ASP A 81 1.80 -0.37 3.48
CA ASP A 81 2.64 0.14 4.55
C ASP A 81 2.10 1.46 5.13
N LEU A 82 2.83 2.01 6.09
CA LEU A 82 2.47 3.30 6.68
C LEU A 82 2.76 4.41 5.67
N ASN A 83 1.71 4.97 5.09
CA ASN A 83 1.84 6.06 4.12
C ASN A 83 2.23 7.38 4.79
N ASN A 84 3.43 7.89 4.47
CA ASN A 84 3.91 9.21 4.87
C ASN A 84 3.93 10.17 3.66
N PRO A 85 3.08 11.21 3.61
CA PRO A 85 3.01 12.14 2.48
C PRO A 85 4.32 12.84 2.12
N HIS A 86 5.25 12.98 3.07
CA HIS A 86 6.55 13.62 2.83
C HIS A 86 7.62 12.63 2.34
N ASN A 87 7.38 11.32 2.46
CA ASN A 87 8.30 10.28 2.03
C ASN A 87 7.50 9.05 1.55
N LEU A 88 6.99 9.16 0.33
CA LEU A 88 6.12 8.15 -0.26
C LEU A 88 6.91 6.91 -0.65
N SER A 89 6.38 5.76 -0.27
CA SER A 89 6.70 4.46 -0.83
C SER A 89 5.64 4.14 -1.89
N CYS A 90 6.05 3.63 -3.06
CA CYS A 90 5.14 3.30 -4.14
C CYS A 90 5.51 1.95 -4.75
N TRP A 91 4.54 1.05 -4.88
CA TRP A 91 4.66 -0.09 -5.77
C TRP A 91 4.60 0.36 -7.24
N GLN A 92 5.28 -0.37 -8.12
CA GLN A 92 5.29 -0.08 -9.55
C GLN A 92 5.33 -1.37 -10.38
N SER A 93 4.47 -1.45 -11.39
CA SER A 93 4.45 -2.55 -12.34
C SER A 93 5.67 -2.53 -13.26
N GLU A 94 5.91 -3.62 -13.99
CA GLU A 94 6.83 -3.60 -15.12
C GLU A 94 6.40 -2.60 -16.20
N ASN A 95 7.35 -2.17 -17.03
CA ASN A 95 7.05 -1.36 -18.21
C ASN A 95 6.41 -2.25 -19.27
N TYR A 96 5.19 -1.93 -19.68
CA TYR A 96 4.50 -2.63 -20.77
C TYR A 96 4.68 -1.89 -22.08
N LEU A 97 5.10 -2.60 -23.11
CA LEU A 97 5.17 -2.11 -24.50
C LEU A 97 3.87 -2.36 -25.29
N GLN A 98 2.86 -2.99 -24.67
CA GLN A 98 1.63 -3.41 -25.34
C GLN A 98 0.38 -3.11 -24.49
N PHE A 99 -0.65 -2.55 -25.14
CA PHE A 99 -1.95 -2.17 -24.54
C PHE A 99 -2.82 -3.37 -24.10
N LEU A 100 -2.51 -4.59 -24.54
CA LEU A 100 -3.37 -5.76 -24.33
C LEU A 100 -3.18 -6.47 -22.97
N LEU A 101 -2.32 -5.94 -22.09
CA LEU A 101 -1.98 -6.58 -20.82
C LEU A 101 -2.58 -5.83 -19.64
N ASN A 102 -3.25 -6.58 -18.76
CA ASN A 102 -3.85 -6.05 -17.54
C ASN A 102 -2.92 -6.26 -16.35
N VAL A 103 -2.83 -5.25 -15.49
CA VAL A 103 -2.17 -5.37 -14.19
C VAL A 103 -3.23 -5.49 -13.10
N THR A 104 -3.12 -6.53 -12.27
CA THR A 104 -4.12 -6.84 -11.23
C THR A 104 -3.47 -6.80 -9.85
N LEU A 105 -4.21 -6.28 -8.88
CA LEU A 105 -3.89 -6.30 -7.46
C LEU A 105 -5.00 -7.05 -6.72
N THR A 106 -4.63 -8.02 -5.90
CA THR A 106 -5.57 -8.84 -5.12
C THR A 106 -5.14 -8.83 -3.67
N LEU A 107 -6.04 -8.33 -2.83
CA LEU A 107 -5.92 -8.28 -1.37
C LEU A 107 -6.82 -9.35 -0.75
#